data_AF-A0A2S2CLC0-F1
#
_entry.id   AF-A0A2S2CLC0-F1
#
_cell.length_a   1.000
_cell.length_b   1.000
_cell.length_c   1.000
_cell.angle_alpha   90.00
_cell.angle_beta   90.00
_cell.angle_gamma   90.00
#
_symmetry.space_group_name_H-M   'P 1'
#
loop_
_entity.id
_entity.type
_entity.pdbx_description
1 polymer ?
#
loop_
_entity_poly.entity_id
_entity_poly.type
_entity_poly.pdbx_seq_one_letter_code
_entity_poly.pdbx_strand_id
1 'polypeptide(L)'
;MSSTDQSVPAVTVRARWLATASAMLGTFSVVLAATILNVALPQLMTVFAVDRQTIQWLVTGFLAAMTTAMLLSAWSVERFGIRATFVAAMLVFSAGSLLGAASPGVAWLIVARILQGAAAGIVQPLGMMVIFRVFHPAERGKGFGIYGLGVILAPSIAPVLGGLLVDLFSWRATFLVALPVCLVAVPWRSSICRAAATGCRHAASTLPGCCCWRERWPSCSGPCRAACRSAGTSRWCAAASPPGAPG
;
A
#
# COMPACT_ATOMS: atom_id res chain seq x y z
N MET A 1 -18.44 33.77 -3.69
CA MET A 1 -18.19 32.31 -3.53
C MET A 1 -16.86 31.98 -4.18
N SER A 2 -15.76 32.32 -3.50
CA SER A 2 -14.39 32.15 -4.00
C SER A 2 -13.85 30.79 -3.58
N SER A 3 -13.56 29.99 -4.60
CA SER A 3 -12.83 28.72 -4.57
C SER A 3 -11.67 28.74 -3.59
N THR A 4 -11.83 28.00 -2.50
CA THR A 4 -10.77 27.59 -1.59
C THR A 4 -9.72 26.82 -2.40
N ASP A 5 -8.65 27.52 -2.77
CA ASP A 5 -7.45 26.97 -3.36
C ASP A 5 -6.79 26.01 -2.35
N GLN A 6 -7.21 24.75 -2.40
CA GLN A 6 -6.58 23.64 -1.69
C GLN A 6 -5.24 23.38 -2.38
N SER A 7 -4.22 24.12 -1.99
CA SER A 7 -2.83 23.87 -2.36
C SER A 7 -2.33 22.58 -1.70
N VAL A 8 -2.82 21.45 -2.21
CA VAL A 8 -2.13 20.17 -2.11
C VAL A 8 -0.72 20.42 -2.65
N PRO A 9 0.35 20.14 -1.89
CA PRO A 9 1.71 20.44 -2.33
C PRO A 9 1.90 19.86 -3.73
N ALA A 10 2.42 20.67 -4.66
CA ALA A 10 2.54 20.33 -6.07
C ALA A 10 3.49 19.14 -6.26
N VAL A 11 2.97 17.93 -6.03
CA VAL A 11 3.61 16.70 -6.47
C VAL A 11 3.64 16.80 -7.98
N THR A 12 4.84 16.83 -8.55
CA THR A 12 5.03 16.94 -9.99
C THR A 12 4.17 15.89 -10.68
N VAL A 13 3.48 16.23 -11.78
CA VAL A 13 2.56 15.31 -12.49
C VAL A 13 3.21 13.94 -12.72
N ARG A 14 4.50 13.92 -13.10
CA ARG A 14 5.30 12.69 -13.22
C ARG A 14 5.34 11.88 -11.91
N ALA A 15 5.64 12.49 -10.77
CA ALA A 15 5.70 11.79 -9.48
C ALA A 15 4.34 11.23 -9.03
N ARG A 16 3.23 11.89 -9.40
CA ARG A 16 1.85 11.42 -9.13
C ARG A 16 1.57 10.09 -9.85
N TRP A 17 1.86 10.04 -11.15
CA TRP A 17 1.69 8.85 -11.97
C TRP A 17 2.63 7.72 -11.55
N LEU A 18 3.87 8.05 -11.21
CA LEU A 18 4.85 7.07 -10.76
C LEU A 18 4.47 6.42 -9.42
N ALA A 19 3.95 7.20 -8.46
CA ALA A 19 3.43 6.65 -7.20
C ALA A 19 2.25 5.70 -7.44
N THR A 20 1.34 6.10 -8.32
CA THR A 20 0.16 5.29 -8.68
C THR A 20 0.56 4.00 -9.41
N ALA A 21 1.50 4.09 -10.35
CA ALA A 21 2.03 2.93 -11.07
C ALA A 21 2.72 1.94 -10.12
N SER A 22 3.50 2.42 -9.15
CA SER A 22 4.14 1.55 -8.15
C SER A 22 3.13 0.82 -7.26
N ALA A 23 2.10 1.51 -6.81
CA ALA A 23 1.02 0.91 -6.03
C ALA A 23 0.22 -0.10 -6.86
N MET A 24 -0.05 0.24 -8.13
CA MET A 24 -0.73 -0.65 -9.07
C MET A 24 0.07 -1.93 -9.34
N LEU A 25 1.38 -1.81 -9.60
CA LEU A 25 2.27 -2.96 -9.81
C LEU A 25 2.39 -3.83 -8.55
N GLY A 26 2.46 -3.22 -7.36
CA GLY A 26 2.46 -3.93 -6.09
C GLY A 26 1.18 -4.75 -5.91
N THR A 27 0.00 -4.12 -6.03
CA THR A 27 -1.27 -4.82 -5.93
C THR A 27 -1.43 -5.88 -7.01
N PHE A 28 -1.03 -5.58 -8.25
CA PHE A 28 -1.02 -6.53 -9.36
C PHE A 28 -0.21 -7.79 -9.02
N SER A 29 1.01 -7.62 -8.51
CA SER A 29 1.89 -8.76 -8.16
C SER A 29 1.26 -9.70 -7.14
N VAL A 30 0.62 -9.12 -6.12
CA VAL A 30 0.02 -9.86 -5.02
C VAL A 30 -1.23 -10.60 -5.49
N VAL A 31 -2.08 -9.93 -6.27
CA VAL A 31 -3.29 -10.53 -6.85
C VAL A 31 -2.90 -11.65 -7.83
N LEU A 32 -1.93 -11.39 -8.71
CA LEU A 32 -1.40 -12.37 -9.65
C LEU A 32 -0.93 -13.64 -8.92
N ALA A 33 -0.12 -13.50 -7.88
CA ALA A 33 0.38 -14.64 -7.10
C ALA A 33 -0.74 -15.41 -6.38
N ALA A 34 -1.75 -14.71 -5.86
CA ALA A 34 -2.90 -15.35 -5.23
C ALA A 34 -3.69 -16.19 -6.23
N THR A 35 -3.88 -15.69 -7.45
CA THR A 35 -4.63 -16.37 -8.51
C THR A 35 -3.85 -17.52 -9.13
N ILE A 36 -2.56 -17.34 -9.43
CA ILE A 36 -1.71 -18.40 -10.03
C ILE A 36 -1.69 -19.63 -9.11
N LEU A 37 -1.60 -19.44 -7.79
CA LEU A 37 -1.56 -20.57 -6.87
C LEU A 37 -2.83 -21.41 -6.94
N ASN A 38 -4.01 -20.80 -7.13
CA ASN A 38 -5.27 -21.53 -7.23
C ASN A 38 -5.27 -22.51 -8.41
N VAL A 39 -4.52 -22.21 -9.48
CA VAL A 39 -4.32 -23.09 -10.63
C VAL A 39 -3.37 -24.24 -10.31
N ALA A 40 -2.40 -24.02 -9.41
CA ALA A 40 -1.42 -25.02 -8.99
C ALA A 40 -1.92 -25.96 -7.87
N LEU A 41 -3.05 -25.66 -7.21
CA LEU A 41 -3.59 -26.49 -6.11
C LEU A 41 -3.77 -27.97 -6.47
N PRO A 42 -4.35 -28.34 -7.64
CA PRO A 42 -4.52 -29.74 -8.01
C PRO A 42 -3.18 -30.49 -8.13
N GLN A 43 -2.14 -29.84 -8.65
CA GLN A 43 -0.80 -30.42 -8.76
C GLN A 43 -0.13 -30.54 -7.38
N LEU A 44 -0.38 -29.61 -6.46
CA LEU A 44 0.10 -29.73 -5.08
C LEU A 44 -0.53 -30.93 -4.37
N MET A 45 -1.80 -31.25 -4.66
CA MET A 45 -2.48 -32.43 -4.10
C MET A 45 -1.80 -33.74 -4.54
N THR A 46 -1.40 -33.84 -5.82
CA THR A 46 -0.76 -35.04 -6.35
C THR A 46 0.70 -35.16 -5.86
N VAL A 47 1.45 -34.06 -5.81
CA VAL A 47 2.86 -34.06 -5.39
C VAL A 47 3.03 -34.39 -3.91
N PHE A 48 2.19 -33.83 -3.04
CA PHE A 48 2.29 -34.06 -1.59
C PHE A 48 1.41 -35.20 -1.09
N ALA A 49 0.61 -35.83 -1.97
CA ALA A 49 -0.32 -36.92 -1.64
C ALA A 49 -1.20 -36.61 -0.41
N VAL A 50 -1.69 -35.38 -0.33
CA VAL A 50 -2.51 -34.88 0.79
C VAL A 50 -3.99 -34.76 0.39
N ASP A 51 -4.85 -34.82 1.40
CA ASP A 51 -6.28 -34.66 1.22
C ASP A 51 -6.67 -33.22 0.81
N ARG A 52 -7.88 -33.08 0.25
CA ARG A 52 -8.43 -31.80 -0.21
C ARG A 52 -8.63 -30.80 0.92
N GLN A 53 -8.98 -31.27 2.12
CA GLN A 53 -9.24 -30.40 3.28
C GLN A 53 -7.94 -29.76 3.77
N THR A 54 -6.82 -30.49 3.76
CA THR A 54 -5.49 -30.00 4.13
C THR A 54 -5.00 -28.95 3.13
N ILE A 55 -5.16 -29.16 1.81
CA ILE A 55 -4.75 -28.17 0.80
C ILE A 55 -5.65 -26.93 0.78
N GLN A 56 -6.92 -27.06 1.13
CA GLN A 56 -7.83 -25.91 1.21
C GLN A 56 -7.32 -24.84 2.20
N TRP A 57 -6.54 -25.23 3.22
CA TRP A 57 -5.90 -24.30 4.16
C TRP A 57 -4.96 -23.29 3.50
N LEU A 58 -4.38 -23.58 2.33
CA LEU A 58 -3.56 -22.61 1.60
C LEU A 58 -4.38 -21.40 1.12
N VAL A 59 -5.67 -21.59 0.87
CA VAL A 59 -6.59 -20.53 0.42
C VAL A 59 -7.25 -19.89 1.63
N THR A 60 -7.82 -20.68 2.55
CA THR A 60 -8.53 -20.14 3.71
C THR A 60 -7.59 -19.43 4.67
N GLY A 61 -6.40 -19.96 4.93
CA GLY A 61 -5.38 -19.31 5.75
C GLY A 61 -4.87 -18.01 5.15
N PHE A 62 -4.69 -17.96 3.82
CA PHE A 62 -4.35 -16.74 3.10
C PHE A 62 -5.44 -15.66 3.24
N LEU A 63 -6.71 -16.03 3.06
CA LEU A 63 -7.83 -15.10 3.20
C LEU A 63 -8.00 -14.62 4.65
N ALA A 64 -7.89 -15.50 5.63
CA ALA A 64 -7.95 -15.15 7.04
C ALA A 64 -6.80 -14.19 7.46
N ALA A 65 -5.59 -14.43 6.97
CA ALA A 65 -4.46 -13.54 7.19
C ALA A 65 -4.66 -12.19 6.48
N MET A 66 -5.22 -12.20 5.27
CA MET A 66 -5.52 -10.98 4.52
C MET A 66 -6.55 -10.11 5.24
N THR A 67 -7.64 -10.69 5.72
CA THR A 67 -8.71 -9.93 6.42
C THR A 67 -8.22 -9.36 7.73
N THR A 68 -7.48 -10.13 8.53
CA THR A 68 -6.89 -9.65 9.79
C THR A 68 -5.85 -8.56 9.56
N ALA A 69 -4.98 -8.69 8.56
CA ALA A 69 -3.98 -7.69 8.25
C ALA A 69 -4.57 -6.42 7.63
N MET A 70 -5.71 -6.53 6.92
CA MET A 70 -6.44 -5.37 6.42
C MET A 70 -6.91 -4.46 7.56
N LEU A 71 -7.35 -5.02 8.70
CA LEU A 71 -7.70 -4.24 9.90
C LEU A 71 -6.47 -3.56 10.51
N LEU A 72 -5.32 -4.23 10.50
CA LEU A 72 -4.06 -3.70 11.03
C LEU A 72 -3.42 -2.64 10.11
N SER A 73 -3.86 -2.56 8.85
CA SER A 73 -3.29 -1.66 7.85
C SER A 73 -3.42 -0.18 8.24
N ALA A 74 -4.56 0.23 8.81
CA ALA A 74 -4.80 1.61 9.22
C ALA A 74 -3.80 2.06 10.30
N TRP A 75 -3.63 1.24 11.34
CA TRP A 75 -2.67 1.48 12.42
C TRP A 75 -1.23 1.51 11.90
N SER A 76 -0.87 0.57 11.01
CA SER A 76 0.47 0.46 10.44
C SER A 76 0.84 1.72 9.65
N VAL A 77 -0.11 2.22 8.84
CA VAL A 77 0.07 3.43 8.04
C VAL A 77 0.17 4.68 8.91
N GLU A 78 -0.59 4.76 10.01
CA GLU A 78 -0.50 5.88 10.95
C GLU A 78 0.83 5.88 11.72
N ARG A 79 1.36 4.71 12.09
CA ARG A 79 2.59 4.60 12.88
C ARG A 79 3.88 4.72 12.07
N PHE A 80 3.94 4.10 10.89
CA PHE A 80 5.16 4.00 10.08
C PHE A 80 5.10 4.84 8.80
N GLY A 81 3.92 5.37 8.46
CA GLY A 81 3.68 6.07 7.21
C GLY A 81 3.42 5.11 6.04
N ILE A 82 2.80 5.66 4.99
CA ILE A 82 2.34 4.89 3.82
C ILE A 82 3.48 4.19 3.06
N ARG A 83 4.66 4.83 3.02
CA ARG A 83 5.81 4.38 2.22
C ARG A 83 6.53 3.22 2.89
N ALA A 84 6.85 3.35 4.18
CA ALA A 84 7.54 2.30 4.92
C ALA A 84 6.65 1.06 5.05
N THR A 85 5.35 1.26 5.28
CA THR A 85 4.38 0.16 5.36
C THR A 85 4.28 -0.62 4.05
N PHE A 86 4.25 0.07 2.90
CA PHE A 86 4.23 -0.59 1.59
C PHE A 86 5.50 -1.42 1.34
N VAL A 87 6.67 -0.85 1.61
CA VAL A 87 7.95 -1.56 1.42
C VAL A 87 8.06 -2.76 2.37
N ALA A 88 7.68 -2.60 3.63
CA ALA A 88 7.66 -3.68 4.60
C ALA A 88 6.72 -4.82 4.14
N ALA A 89 5.52 -4.49 3.66
CA ALA A 89 4.59 -5.48 3.13
C ALA A 89 5.17 -6.21 1.91
N MET A 90 5.82 -5.50 0.97
CA MET A 90 6.46 -6.13 -0.19
C MET A 90 7.64 -7.05 0.21
N LEU A 91 8.41 -6.69 1.23
CA LEU A 91 9.47 -7.54 1.76
C LEU A 91 8.91 -8.81 2.43
N VAL A 92 7.86 -8.65 3.25
CA VAL A 92 7.15 -9.78 3.87
C VAL A 92 6.55 -10.70 2.82
N PHE A 93 5.95 -10.13 1.78
CA PHE A 93 5.42 -10.88 0.65
C PHE A 93 6.52 -11.66 -0.07
N SER A 94 7.65 -11.01 -0.36
CA SER A 94 8.80 -11.64 -1.02
C SER A 94 9.41 -12.77 -0.18
N ALA A 95 9.53 -12.56 1.13
CA ALA A 95 9.96 -13.59 2.07
C ALA A 95 8.98 -14.78 2.07
N GLY A 96 7.67 -14.51 2.08
CA GLY A 96 6.63 -15.54 1.97
C GLY A 96 6.69 -16.30 0.64
N SER A 97 6.99 -15.63 -0.47
CA SER A 97 7.21 -16.28 -1.76
C SER A 97 8.44 -17.18 -1.77
N LEU A 98 9.56 -16.72 -1.20
CA LEU A 98 10.78 -17.53 -1.08
C LEU A 98 10.57 -18.74 -0.17
N LEU A 99 9.89 -18.58 0.96
CA LEU A 99 9.52 -19.69 1.86
C LEU A 99 8.61 -20.69 1.16
N GLY A 100 7.64 -20.22 0.37
CA GLY A 100 6.78 -21.10 -0.42
C GLY A 100 7.55 -21.87 -1.50
N ALA A 101 8.47 -21.20 -2.20
CA ALA A 101 9.33 -21.81 -3.22
C ALA A 101 10.37 -22.78 -2.63
N ALA A 102 10.80 -22.58 -1.39
CA ALA A 102 11.73 -23.45 -0.66
C ALA A 102 11.03 -24.55 0.16
N SER A 103 9.68 -24.56 0.19
CA SER A 103 8.93 -25.42 1.10
C SER A 103 9.17 -26.93 0.85
N PRO A 104 9.41 -27.71 1.92
CA PRO A 104 9.54 -29.16 1.85
C PRO A 104 8.20 -29.89 2.08
N GLY A 105 7.15 -29.18 2.52
CA GLY A 105 5.86 -29.79 2.86
C GLY A 105 4.71 -28.78 2.96
N VAL A 106 3.50 -29.31 3.10
CA VAL A 106 2.25 -28.52 3.06
C VAL A 106 2.11 -27.57 4.25
N ALA A 107 2.56 -27.94 5.44
CA ALA A 107 2.55 -27.06 6.61
C ALA A 107 3.37 -25.78 6.36
N TRP A 108 4.55 -25.91 5.75
CA TRP A 108 5.38 -24.76 5.36
C TRP A 108 4.73 -23.89 4.29
N LEU A 109 4.03 -24.51 3.33
CA LEU A 109 3.23 -23.78 2.33
C LEU A 109 2.12 -22.97 2.99
N ILE A 110 1.41 -23.52 3.98
CA ILE A 110 0.36 -22.81 4.70
C ILE A 110 0.95 -21.59 5.43
N VAL A 111 2.07 -21.75 6.14
CA VAL A 111 2.74 -20.63 6.82
C VAL A 111 3.19 -19.56 5.81
N ALA A 112 3.80 -19.97 4.70
CA ALA A 112 4.17 -19.06 3.62
C ALA A 112 2.97 -18.29 3.06
N ARG A 113 1.80 -18.94 2.96
CA ARG A 113 0.56 -18.32 2.49
C ARG A 113 -0.07 -17.38 3.49
N ILE A 114 -0.02 -17.71 4.78
CA ILE A 114 -0.44 -16.78 5.83
C ILE A 114 0.41 -15.51 5.77
N LEU A 115 1.73 -15.65 5.59
CA LEU A 115 2.65 -14.52 5.49
C LEU A 115 2.36 -13.65 4.25
N GLN A 116 2.16 -14.26 3.08
CA GLN A 116 1.77 -13.55 1.85
C GLN A 116 0.40 -12.89 1.98
N GLY A 117 -0.57 -13.56 2.60
CA GLY A 117 -1.92 -13.04 2.85
C GLY A 117 -1.89 -11.80 3.73
N ALA A 118 -1.09 -11.82 4.80
CA ALA A 118 -0.91 -10.66 5.66
C ALA A 118 -0.35 -9.44 4.89
N ALA A 119 0.65 -9.66 4.05
CA ALA A 119 1.17 -8.59 3.18
C ALA A 119 0.11 -8.10 2.18
N ALA A 120 -0.67 -9.01 1.59
CA ALA A 120 -1.71 -8.68 0.63
C ALA A 120 -2.81 -7.81 1.23
N GLY A 121 -3.22 -8.11 2.46
CA GLY A 121 -4.25 -7.35 3.19
C GLY A 121 -3.83 -5.91 3.49
N ILE A 122 -2.53 -5.65 3.61
CA ILE A 122 -1.97 -4.31 3.81
C ILE A 122 -1.85 -3.56 2.48
N VAL A 123 -1.43 -4.23 1.40
CA VAL A 123 -1.15 -3.60 0.10
C VAL A 123 -2.41 -3.13 -0.61
N GLN A 124 -3.51 -3.89 -0.55
CA GLN A 124 -4.78 -3.50 -1.20
C GLN A 124 -5.32 -2.14 -0.74
N PRO A 125 -5.52 -1.86 0.56
CA PRO A 125 -6.00 -0.56 1.03
C PRO A 125 -4.96 0.55 0.85
N LEU A 126 -3.66 0.23 0.93
CA LEU A 126 -2.58 1.16 0.61
C LEU A 126 -2.68 1.71 -0.82
N GLY A 127 -2.98 0.86 -1.80
CA GLY A 127 -3.14 1.29 -3.19
C GLY A 127 -4.26 2.32 -3.35
N MET A 128 -5.40 2.10 -2.70
CA MET A 128 -6.50 3.07 -2.68
C MET A 128 -6.10 4.38 -1.98
N MET A 129 -5.43 4.30 -0.83
CA MET A 129 -4.97 5.47 -0.08
C MET A 129 -3.99 6.35 -0.89
N VAL A 130 -3.11 5.75 -1.69
CA VAL A 130 -2.18 6.50 -2.56
C VAL A 130 -2.97 7.34 -3.57
N ILE A 131 -4.00 6.77 -4.21
CA ILE A 131 -4.82 7.50 -5.19
C ILE A 131 -5.52 8.69 -4.53
N PHE A 132 -6.13 8.49 -3.36
CA PHE A 132 -6.81 9.56 -2.61
C PHE A 132 -5.89 10.72 -2.21
N ARG A 133 -4.61 10.43 -1.91
CA ARG A 133 -3.61 11.45 -1.52
C ARG A 133 -2.98 12.15 -2.72
N VAL A 134 -2.87 11.46 -3.84
CA VAL A 134 -2.15 11.95 -5.02
C VAL A 134 -3.09 12.72 -5.97
N PHE A 135 -4.33 12.28 -6.15
CA PHE A 135 -5.28 12.88 -7.10
C PHE A 135 -6.24 13.88 -6.44
N HIS A 136 -6.52 14.97 -7.14
CA HIS A 136 -7.54 15.94 -6.72
C HIS A 136 -8.94 15.31 -6.81
N PRO A 137 -9.92 15.67 -5.96
CA PRO A 137 -11.25 15.07 -5.96
C PRO A 137 -11.91 14.87 -7.33
N ALA A 138 -11.76 15.84 -8.25
CA ALA A 138 -12.31 15.79 -9.61
C ALA A 138 -11.60 14.77 -10.54
N GLU A 139 -10.36 14.38 -10.24
CA GLU A 139 -9.55 13.47 -11.06
C GLU A 139 -9.44 12.06 -10.48
N ARG A 140 -9.98 11.82 -9.27
CA ARG A 140 -9.93 10.51 -8.59
C ARG A 140 -10.53 9.40 -9.44
N GLY A 141 -11.59 9.68 -10.20
CA GLY A 141 -12.21 8.71 -11.10
C GLY A 141 -11.25 8.21 -12.18
N LYS A 142 -10.44 9.09 -12.78
CA LYS A 142 -9.40 8.71 -13.76
C LYS A 142 -8.31 7.86 -13.12
N GLY A 143 -7.87 8.23 -11.91
CA GLY A 143 -6.86 7.48 -11.16
C GLY A 143 -7.33 6.07 -10.79
N PHE A 144 -8.56 5.94 -10.28
CA PHE A 144 -9.17 4.65 -9.98
C PHE A 144 -9.43 3.81 -11.23
N GLY A 145 -9.82 4.44 -12.35
CA GLY A 145 -10.01 3.75 -13.63
C GLY A 145 -8.74 3.04 -14.11
N ILE A 146 -7.60 3.76 -14.14
CA ILE A 146 -6.32 3.19 -14.58
C ILE A 146 -5.81 2.14 -13.60
N TYR A 147 -5.90 2.43 -12.29
CA TYR A 147 -5.52 1.46 -11.25
C TYR A 147 -6.35 0.17 -11.33
N GLY A 148 -7.67 0.30 -11.46
CA GLY A 148 -8.59 -0.83 -11.57
C GLY A 148 -8.32 -1.65 -12.83
N LEU A 149 -8.08 -0.99 -13.97
CA LEU A 149 -7.75 -1.66 -15.23
C LEU A 149 -6.47 -2.49 -15.10
N GLY A 150 -5.44 -1.95 -14.44
CA GLY A 150 -4.21 -2.69 -14.16
C GLY A 150 -4.45 -3.90 -13.24
N VAL A 151 -5.20 -3.73 -12.15
CA VAL A 151 -5.44 -4.82 -11.18
C VAL A 151 -6.30 -5.94 -11.77
N ILE A 152 -7.28 -5.64 -12.61
CA ILE A 152 -8.16 -6.64 -13.25
C ILE A 152 -7.41 -7.49 -14.29
N LEU A 153 -6.35 -6.96 -14.90
CA LEU A 153 -5.52 -7.76 -15.82
C LEU A 153 -4.79 -8.90 -15.10
N ALA A 154 -4.51 -8.78 -13.79
CA ALA A 154 -3.82 -9.83 -13.05
C ALA A 154 -4.57 -11.18 -13.11
N PRO A 155 -5.84 -11.29 -12.68
CA PRO A 155 -6.58 -12.55 -12.74
C PRO A 155 -6.88 -13.02 -14.17
N SER A 156 -6.88 -12.14 -15.17
CA SER A 156 -7.04 -12.54 -16.58
C SER A 156 -5.80 -13.25 -17.12
N ILE A 157 -4.60 -12.76 -16.79
CA ILE A 157 -3.34 -13.32 -17.29
C ILE A 157 -2.85 -14.49 -16.39
N ALA A 158 -3.22 -14.48 -15.11
CA ALA A 158 -2.78 -15.47 -14.13
C ALA A 158 -3.01 -16.93 -14.55
N PRO A 159 -4.18 -17.37 -15.07
CA PRO A 159 -4.38 -18.78 -15.41
C PRO A 159 -3.48 -19.28 -16.53
N VAL A 160 -3.28 -18.44 -17.56
CA VAL A 160 -2.42 -18.77 -18.71
C VAL A 160 -0.97 -18.88 -18.25
N LEU A 161 -0.47 -17.88 -17.51
CA LEU A 161 0.87 -17.92 -16.94
C LEU A 161 1.04 -19.10 -15.98
N GLY A 162 0.08 -19.30 -15.08
CA GLY A 162 0.12 -20.33 -14.05
C GLY A 162 0.15 -21.74 -14.61
N GLY A 163 -0.67 -22.04 -15.61
CA GLY A 163 -0.64 -23.32 -16.32
C GLY A 163 0.71 -23.57 -16.99
N LEU A 164 1.21 -22.61 -17.78
CA LEU A 164 2.51 -22.72 -18.44
C LEU A 164 3.67 -22.92 -17.45
N LEU A 165 3.65 -22.22 -16.31
CA LEU A 165 4.65 -22.36 -15.24
C LEU A 165 4.61 -23.74 -14.60
N VAL A 166 3.41 -24.23 -14.30
CA VAL A 166 3.16 -25.55 -13.69
C VAL A 166 3.61 -26.67 -14.63
N ASP A 167 3.30 -26.55 -15.92
CA ASP A 167 3.57 -27.57 -16.93
C ASP A 167 5.07 -27.63 -17.30
N LEU A 168 5.75 -26.48 -17.42
CA LEU A 168 7.14 -26.41 -17.91
C LEU A 168 8.20 -26.42 -16.82
N PHE A 169 7.95 -25.78 -15.67
CA PHE A 169 8.99 -25.52 -14.65
C PHE A 169 8.72 -26.17 -13.29
N SER A 170 7.50 -26.62 -13.01
CA SER A 170 6.97 -27.08 -11.71
C SER A 170 6.22 -26.01 -10.91
N TRP A 171 5.36 -26.48 -9.99
CA TRP A 171 4.61 -25.65 -9.04
C TRP A 171 5.46 -24.65 -8.25
N ARG A 172 6.74 -24.92 -7.99
CA ARG A 172 7.63 -24.01 -7.23
C ARG A 172 7.84 -22.67 -7.96
N ALA A 173 7.84 -22.69 -9.30
CA ALA A 173 8.02 -21.50 -10.12
C ALA A 173 6.87 -20.49 -9.97
N THR A 174 5.67 -20.97 -9.59
CA THR A 174 4.50 -20.10 -9.33
C THR A 174 4.73 -19.11 -8.20
N PHE A 175 5.52 -19.49 -7.19
CA PHE A 175 5.90 -18.61 -6.09
C PHE A 175 7.00 -17.61 -6.50
N LEU A 176 7.90 -18.03 -7.38
CA LEU A 176 9.02 -17.21 -7.84
C LEU A 176 8.60 -16.13 -8.84
N VAL A 177 7.54 -16.35 -9.64
CA VAL A 177 7.10 -15.39 -10.66
C VAL A 177 6.66 -14.05 -10.07
N ALA A 178 6.22 -14.04 -8.81
CA ALA A 178 5.79 -12.83 -8.13
C ALA A 178 6.98 -11.97 -7.63
N LEU A 179 8.15 -12.59 -7.40
CA LEU A 179 9.37 -11.92 -6.91
C LEU A 179 9.91 -10.84 -7.86
N PRO A 180 10.08 -11.06 -9.18
CA PRO A 180 10.58 -10.00 -10.06
C PRO A 180 9.67 -8.78 -10.07
N VAL A 181 8.35 -8.99 -9.99
CA VAL A 181 7.38 -7.88 -9.94
C VAL A 181 7.51 -7.11 -8.61
N CYS A 182 7.70 -7.81 -7.49
CA CYS A 182 7.95 -7.19 -6.19
C CYS A 182 9.29 -6.42 -6.18
N LEU A 183 10.34 -7.00 -6.77
CA LEU A 183 11.66 -6.39 -6.90
C LEU A 183 11.66 -5.15 -7.79
N VAL A 184 10.73 -5.00 -8.74
CA VAL A 184 10.54 -3.76 -9.50
C VAL A 184 9.81 -2.70 -8.68
N ALA A 185 8.90 -3.10 -7.79
CA ALA A 185 8.15 -2.18 -6.93
C ALA A 185 8.99 -1.56 -5.80
N VAL A 186 9.97 -2.30 -5.25
CA VAL A 186 10.82 -1.90 -4.11
C VAL A 186 11.84 -0.76 -4.39
N PRO A 187 12.62 -0.73 -5.49
CA PRO A 187 13.64 0.30 -5.77
C PRO A 187 13.04 1.70 -5.97
N TRP A 188 11.72 1.80 -6.13
CA TRP A 188 10.97 3.05 -6.17
C TRP A 188 10.98 3.83 -4.83
N ARG A 189 11.53 3.23 -3.76
CA ARG A 189 11.88 3.88 -2.47
C ARG A 189 12.64 5.20 -2.66
N SER A 190 13.49 5.31 -3.69
CA SER A 190 14.36 6.49 -3.90
C SER A 190 13.67 7.67 -4.61
N SER A 191 12.75 7.42 -5.53
CA SER A 191 12.04 8.45 -6.32
C SER A 191 10.93 9.14 -5.52
N ILE A 192 10.31 8.41 -4.59
CA ILE A 192 9.30 8.94 -3.68
C ILE A 192 9.92 9.85 -2.59
N CYS A 193 11.15 9.55 -2.14
CA CYS A 193 11.94 10.45 -1.29
C CYS A 193 12.27 11.77 -2.03
N ARG A 194 12.63 11.71 -3.32
CA ARG A 194 12.85 12.93 -4.13
C ARG A 194 11.60 13.80 -4.20
N ALA A 195 10.41 13.22 -4.39
CA ALA A 195 9.16 13.99 -4.50
C ALA A 195 8.73 14.68 -3.19
N ALA A 196 9.07 14.12 -2.01
CA ALA A 196 8.85 14.80 -0.73
C ALA A 196 9.92 15.86 -0.43
N ALA A 197 11.17 15.62 -0.83
CA ALA A 197 12.27 16.56 -0.65
C ALA A 197 12.11 17.83 -1.52
N THR A 198 11.53 17.74 -2.71
CA THR A 198 11.26 18.93 -3.56
C THR A 198 10.19 19.85 -2.97
N GLY A 199 9.17 19.30 -2.29
CA GLY A 199 8.15 20.10 -1.60
C GLY A 199 8.70 20.89 -0.41
N CYS A 200 9.60 20.28 0.39
CA CYS A 200 10.29 20.98 1.50
C CYS A 200 11.22 22.09 1.01
N ARG A 201 11.89 21.93 -0.15
CA ARG A 201 12.74 23.00 -0.71
C ARG A 201 11.95 24.22 -1.21
N HIS A 202 10.78 24.02 -1.80
CA HIS A 202 9.95 25.14 -2.31
C HIS A 202 9.19 25.86 -1.19
N ALA A 203 8.77 25.17 -0.12
CA ALA A 203 8.14 25.81 1.03
C ALA A 203 9.14 26.63 1.87
N ALA A 204 10.41 26.21 1.93
CA ALA A 204 11.45 26.94 2.66
C ALA A 204 11.84 28.28 2.01
N SER A 205 11.59 28.47 0.71
CA SER A 205 11.92 29.72 0.01
C SER A 205 10.79 30.75 0.00
N THR A 206 9.59 30.40 0.46
CA THR A 206 8.42 31.31 0.40
C THR A 206 8.03 31.93 1.74
N LEU A 207 8.53 31.43 2.87
CA LEU A 207 8.25 31.96 4.22
C LEU A 207 9.53 31.91 5.08
N PRO A 208 10.25 33.03 5.27
CA PRO A 208 11.35 33.07 6.23
C PRO A 208 10.75 33.06 7.65
N GLY A 209 10.66 31.87 8.27
CA GLY A 209 10.29 31.73 9.68
C GLY A 209 9.41 30.54 10.06
N CYS A 210 8.87 29.77 9.11
CA CYS A 210 8.03 28.62 9.47
C CYS A 210 8.86 27.36 9.72
N CYS A 211 9.16 27.13 11.00
CA CYS A 211 9.78 25.90 11.48
C CYS A 211 9.04 24.64 11.00
N CYS A 212 9.86 23.75 10.46
CA CYS A 212 9.58 22.42 9.98
C CYS A 212 9.40 21.44 11.15
N TRP A 213 8.22 20.83 11.37
CA TRP A 213 8.05 19.55 12.10
C TRP A 213 6.57 19.09 12.09
N ARG A 214 6.19 17.93 11.53
CA ARG A 214 6.24 16.53 12.02
C ARG A 214 5.36 16.29 13.28
N GLU A 215 4.30 15.50 13.05
CA GLU A 215 3.51 14.62 13.94
C GLU A 215 3.32 14.95 15.45
N ARG A 216 2.02 15.01 15.84
CA ARG A 216 1.41 14.61 17.14
C ARG A 216 1.26 15.69 18.25
N TRP A 217 0.04 16.29 18.32
CA TRP A 217 -0.84 16.74 19.45
C TRP A 217 -0.24 17.09 20.85
N PRO A 218 -0.91 17.80 21.79
CA PRO A 218 -1.88 18.92 21.79
C PRO A 218 -1.48 20.07 22.75
N SER A 219 -0.21 20.20 23.15
CA SER A 219 0.23 21.15 24.18
C SER A 219 1.03 22.32 23.61
N CYS A 220 0.36 23.23 22.88
CA CYS A 220 0.91 24.57 22.68
C CYS A 220 0.76 25.37 23.98
N SER A 221 1.77 25.28 24.84
CA SER A 221 1.96 26.17 25.98
C SER A 221 2.36 27.58 25.51
N GLY A 222 1.85 28.58 26.23
CA GLY A 222 2.24 30.00 26.30
C GLY A 222 2.67 30.75 25.03
N PRO A 223 3.95 30.69 24.62
CA PRO A 223 4.54 31.72 23.77
C PRO A 223 4.00 31.73 22.33
N CYS A 224 3.69 30.57 21.76
CA CYS A 224 3.16 30.46 20.39
C CYS A 224 1.75 31.05 20.24
N ARG A 225 0.96 31.07 21.32
CA ARG A 225 -0.40 31.63 21.31
C ARG A 225 -0.40 33.15 21.33
N ALA A 226 0.66 33.78 21.85
CA ALA A 226 0.85 35.23 21.87
C ALA A 226 1.25 35.76 20.47
N ALA A 227 2.17 35.07 19.79
CA ALA A 227 2.60 35.42 18.43
C ALA A 227 1.46 35.29 17.39
N CYS A 228 0.53 34.36 17.61
CA CYS A 228 -0.64 34.19 16.74
C CYS A 228 -1.71 35.28 16.97
N ARG A 229 -1.79 35.88 18.17
CA ARG A 229 -2.71 37.01 18.45
C ARG A 229 -2.20 38.35 17.92
N SER A 230 -0.88 38.58 17.90
CA SER A 230 -0.31 39.82 17.37
C SER A 230 -0.33 39.91 15.84
N ALA A 231 -0.50 38.78 15.15
CA ALA A 231 -0.50 38.70 13.69
C ALA A 231 -1.85 39.10 13.01
N GLY A 232 -2.82 39.64 13.76
CA GLY A 232 -4.00 40.32 13.19
C GLY A 232 -4.89 39.45 12.28
N THR A 233 -4.83 38.12 12.36
CA THR A 233 -5.64 37.20 11.55
C THR A 233 -6.89 36.77 12.33
N SER A 234 -7.74 37.74 12.67
CA SER A 234 -8.99 37.56 13.42
C SER A 234 -10.04 36.64 12.78
N ARG A 235 -9.82 36.15 11.54
CA ARG A 235 -10.76 35.25 10.85
C ARG A 235 -10.53 33.76 11.08
N TRP A 236 -9.36 33.35 11.58
CA TRP A 236 -9.03 31.93 11.71
C TRP A 236 -9.35 31.34 13.09
N CYS A 237 -9.49 32.16 14.14
CA CYS A 237 -9.85 31.67 15.47
C CYS A 237 -11.37 31.47 15.67
N ALA A 238 -12.22 32.05 14.84
CA ALA A 238 -13.68 31.99 15.04
C ALA A 238 -14.31 30.63 14.68
N ALA A 239 -13.62 29.77 13.91
CA ALA A 239 -14.16 28.47 13.49
C ALA A 239 -13.88 27.31 14.48
N ALA A 240 -13.25 27.60 15.63
CA ALA A 240 -12.85 26.59 16.61
C ALA A 240 -13.56 26.76 17.97
N SER A 241 -14.82 27.21 17.98
CA SER A 241 -15.66 27.14 19.19
C SER A 241 -16.66 25.99 19.05
N PRO A 242 -16.62 24.96 19.91
CA PRO A 242 -17.69 23.96 19.98
C PRO A 242 -18.98 24.62 20.51
N PRO A 243 -20.17 24.16 20.08
CA PRO A 243 -21.43 24.71 20.58
C PRO A 243 -21.68 24.18 22.00
N GLY A 244 -21.73 25.07 22.98
CA GLY A 244 -22.29 24.79 24.31
C GLY A 244 -21.28 24.64 25.45
N ALA A 245 -21.09 25.70 26.22
CA ALA A 245 -20.92 25.66 27.67
C ALA A 245 -21.25 27.05 28.27
N PRO A 246 -22.02 27.13 29.38
CA PRO A 246 -22.51 28.39 29.95
C PRO A 246 -21.50 29.03 30.93
N GLY A 247 -21.60 30.34 31.09
CA GLY A 247 -20.88 31.13 32.10
C GLY A 247 -20.28 32.40 31.52
#